data_AF-A0A1I6VM87-F1
#
_entry.id   AF-A0A1I6VM87-F1
#
_cell.length_a   1.000
_cell.length_b   1.000
_cell.length_c   1.000
_cell.angle_alpha   90.00
_cell.angle_beta   90.00
_cell.angle_gamma   90.00
#
_symmetry.space_group_name_H-M   'P 1'
#
loop_
_entity.id
_entity.type
_entity.pdbx_description
1 polymer ?
#
loop_
_entity_poly.entity_id
_entity_poly.type
_entity_poly.pdbx_seq_one_letter_code
_entity_poly.pdbx_strand_id
1 'polypeptide(L)'
;MCRHNTGTGCGIYSERPEACARWYCLWRKIDVLPDALRPDRSGVMFSLDIRSPAADVADAVCIVGRAVEGVHAFDRPHVIEAFAMFVREGSWPVWQATEHDTTLVHPGPQISPP
;
A
#
# COMPACT_ATOMS: atom_id res chain seq x y z
N MET A 1 13.89 6.17 -0.78
CA MET A 1 13.02 7.27 -1.35
C MET A 1 13.40 7.63 -2.81
N CYS A 2 12.44 7.92 -3.70
CA CYS A 2 12.69 8.31 -5.10
C CYS A 2 13.32 9.71 -5.22
N ARG A 3 14.36 9.88 -6.04
CA ARG A 3 15.09 11.15 -6.24
C ARG A 3 14.25 12.32 -6.78
N HIS A 4 13.06 12.04 -7.29
CA HIS A 4 12.15 13.03 -7.86
C HIS A 4 11.02 13.44 -6.89
N ASN A 5 11.04 12.92 -5.66
CA ASN A 5 10.12 13.35 -4.62
C ASN A 5 10.56 14.73 -4.09
N THR A 6 9.69 15.73 -4.18
CA THR A 6 9.92 17.12 -3.76
C THR A 6 9.47 17.40 -2.32
N GLY A 7 9.02 16.39 -1.58
CA GLY A 7 8.43 16.53 -0.25
C GLY A 7 6.93 16.85 -0.25
N THR A 8 6.35 17.17 -1.42
CA THR A 8 4.90 17.38 -1.61
C THR A 8 4.32 16.53 -2.74
N GLY A 9 5.16 15.72 -3.40
CA GLY A 9 4.78 14.94 -4.57
C GLY A 9 5.96 14.68 -5.50
N CYS A 10 5.67 14.19 -6.70
CA CYS A 10 6.68 13.91 -7.72
C CYS A 10 6.88 15.17 -8.60
N GLY A 11 8.08 15.74 -8.59
CA GLY A 11 8.43 16.94 -9.35
C GLY A 11 8.50 16.76 -10.87
N ILE A 12 8.34 15.53 -11.37
CA ILE A 12 8.38 15.20 -12.81
C ILE A 12 7.04 14.61 -13.29
N TYR A 13 5.94 15.01 -12.67
CA TYR A 13 4.64 14.33 -12.82
C TYR A 13 4.19 14.14 -14.29
N SER A 14 4.42 15.14 -15.14
CA SER A 14 4.11 15.14 -16.58
C SER A 14 5.03 14.26 -17.42
N GLU A 15 6.24 13.98 -16.95
CA GLU A 15 7.30 13.23 -17.66
C GLU A 15 7.66 11.94 -16.93
N ARG A 16 6.72 11.46 -16.11
CA ARG A 16 6.96 10.39 -15.17
C ARG A 16 7.43 9.13 -15.93
N PRO A 17 8.58 8.53 -15.54
CA PRO A 17 9.05 7.29 -16.14
C PRO A 17 7.98 6.22 -16.08
N GLU A 18 7.93 5.36 -17.10
CA GLU A 18 6.87 4.37 -17.26
C GLU A 18 6.65 3.53 -15.99
N ALA A 19 7.72 3.16 -15.27
CA ALA A 19 7.64 2.45 -13.99
C ALA A 19 6.85 3.22 -12.91
N CYS A 20 7.01 4.54 -12.80
CA CYS A 20 6.27 5.37 -11.87
C CYS A 20 4.83 5.68 -12.38
N ALA A 21 4.61 5.68 -13.69
CA ALA A 21 3.30 5.90 -14.32
C ALA A 21 2.40 4.65 -14.27
N ARG A 22 3.01 3.47 -14.38
CA ARG A 22 2.36 2.16 -14.26
C ARG A 22 2.19 1.71 -12.81
N TRP A 23 2.80 2.39 -11.85
CA TRP A 23 2.66 2.04 -10.45
C TRP A 23 1.23 2.27 -9.96
N TYR A 24 0.58 1.18 -9.55
CA TYR A 24 -0.79 1.17 -9.02
C TYR A 24 -0.85 1.83 -7.64
N CYS A 25 -0.85 3.15 -7.57
CA CYS A 25 -1.20 3.88 -6.35
C CYS A 25 -2.71 3.74 -6.12
N LEU A 26 -3.11 3.01 -5.08
CA LEU A 26 -4.52 2.75 -4.78
C LEU A 26 -5.31 4.02 -4.50
N TRP A 27 -4.71 5.02 -3.83
CA TRP A 27 -5.33 6.34 -3.64
C TRP A 27 -5.77 6.99 -4.96
N ARG A 28 -5.04 6.79 -6.06
CA ARG A 28 -5.44 7.32 -7.39
C ARG A 28 -6.48 6.48 -8.12
N LYS A 29 -6.74 5.27 -7.64
CA LYS A 29 -7.55 4.25 -8.34
C LYS A 29 -8.85 3.94 -7.63
N ILE A 30 -8.94 4.22 -6.34
CA ILE A 30 -10.11 3.99 -5.52
C ILE A 30 -10.63 5.36 -5.07
N ASP A 31 -11.66 5.85 -5.74
CA ASP A 31 -12.20 7.20 -5.53
C ASP A 31 -12.79 7.41 -4.13
N VAL A 32 -13.15 6.33 -3.41
CA VAL A 32 -13.66 6.39 -2.04
C VAL A 32 -12.55 6.57 -0.99
N LEU A 33 -11.27 6.44 -1.36
CA LEU A 33 -10.18 6.68 -0.42
C LEU A 33 -10.06 8.18 -0.11
N PRO A 34 -10.06 8.57 1.18
CA PRO A 34 -9.97 9.98 1.54
C PRO A 34 -8.66 10.61 1.07
N ASP A 35 -8.69 11.92 0.79
CA ASP A 35 -7.51 12.71 0.39
C ASP A 35 -6.39 12.69 1.45
N ALA A 36 -6.70 12.34 2.70
CA ALA A 36 -5.70 12.12 3.75
C ALA A 36 -4.78 10.93 3.47
N LEU A 37 -5.18 9.97 2.62
CA LEU A 37 -4.38 8.81 2.24
C LEU A 37 -3.44 9.05 1.07
N ARG A 38 -3.43 10.28 0.53
CA ARG A 38 -2.43 10.66 -0.47
C ARG A 38 -1.03 10.44 0.12
N PRO A 39 -0.08 9.79 -0.59
CA PRO A 39 1.18 9.36 0.01
C PRO A 39 2.04 10.47 0.64
N ASP A 40 2.01 11.68 0.09
CA ASP A 40 2.71 12.86 0.65
C ASP A 40 2.02 13.44 1.90
N ARG A 41 0.82 12.97 2.26
CA ARG A 41 0.08 13.40 3.46
C ARG A 41 0.04 12.31 4.52
N SER A 42 -0.13 11.05 4.10
CA SER A 42 -0.17 9.90 5.00
C SER A 42 1.20 9.36 5.36
N GLY A 43 2.22 9.66 4.55
CA GLY A 43 3.52 9.00 4.67
C GLY A 43 3.47 7.51 4.32
N VAL A 44 2.37 7.01 3.74
CA VAL A 44 2.18 5.62 3.30
C VAL A 44 1.62 5.58 1.88
N MET A 45 2.26 4.78 1.04
CA MET A 45 1.80 4.50 -0.31
C MET A 45 1.13 3.12 -0.38
N PHE A 46 -0.17 3.12 -0.65
CA PHE A 46 -0.92 1.89 -0.90
C PHE A 46 -0.85 1.48 -2.37
N SER A 47 -0.57 0.20 -2.64
CA SER A 47 -0.50 -0.37 -3.99
C SER A 47 -1.00 -1.80 -4.08
N LEU A 48 -1.31 -2.25 -5.29
CA LEU A 48 -1.44 -3.67 -5.61
C LEU A 48 -0.09 -4.24 -6.03
N ASP A 49 0.20 -5.43 -5.52
CA ASP A 49 1.41 -6.20 -5.81
C ASP A 49 1.06 -7.69 -5.98
N ILE A 50 1.97 -8.47 -6.54
CA ILE A 50 1.85 -9.94 -6.66
C ILE A 50 2.90 -10.57 -5.76
N ARG A 51 2.46 -11.23 -4.68
CA ARG A 51 3.35 -11.79 -3.66
C ARG A 51 2.74 -13.04 -3.03
N SER A 52 3.57 -14.01 -2.67
CA SER A 52 3.17 -15.13 -1.82
C SER A 52 2.82 -14.66 -0.39
N PRO A 53 1.62 -15.00 0.14
CA PRO A 53 1.24 -14.70 1.53
C PRO A 53 2.02 -15.55 2.55
N ALA A 54 2.51 -16.72 2.14
CA ALA A 54 3.33 -17.64 2.94
C ALA A 54 4.29 -18.42 2.03
N ALA A 55 5.34 -19.03 2.61
CA ALA A 55 6.45 -19.66 1.88
C ALA A 55 6.01 -20.80 0.93
N ASP A 56 4.86 -21.42 1.18
CA ASP A 56 4.29 -22.56 0.47
C ASP A 56 3.00 -22.24 -0.28
N VAL A 57 2.57 -20.97 -0.28
CA VAL A 57 1.37 -20.52 -0.99
C VAL A 57 1.77 -19.81 -2.28
N ALA A 58 1.05 -20.09 -3.36
CA ALA A 58 1.27 -19.44 -4.65
C ALA A 58 1.14 -17.91 -4.55
N ASP A 59 1.85 -17.21 -5.45
CA ASP A 59 1.75 -15.76 -5.58
C ASP A 59 0.29 -15.32 -5.80
N ALA A 60 -0.16 -14.36 -5.01
CA ALA A 60 -1.49 -13.79 -5.10
C ALA A 60 -1.42 -12.27 -5.23
N VAL A 61 -2.46 -11.69 -5.83
CA VAL A 61 -2.65 -10.23 -5.79
C VAL A 61 -2.88 -9.82 -4.34
N CYS A 62 -2.14 -8.82 -3.87
CA CYS A 62 -2.20 -8.33 -2.50
C CYS A 62 -2.17 -6.80 -2.43
N ILE A 63 -2.68 -6.25 -1.34
CA ILE A 63 -2.57 -4.84 -1.00
C ILE A 63 -1.30 -4.65 -0.18
N VAL A 64 -0.46 -3.70 -0.57
CA VAL A 64 0.76 -3.33 0.16
C VAL A 64 0.69 -1.86 0.52
N GLY A 65 0.70 -1.56 1.81
CA GLY A 65 0.93 -0.20 2.33
C GLY A 65 2.40 -0.02 2.68
N ARG A 66 3.13 0.72 1.84
CA ARG A 66 4.56 0.99 2.02
C ARG A 66 4.78 2.32 2.72
N ALA A 67 5.44 2.30 3.87
CA ALA A 67 5.90 3.51 4.53
C ALA A 67 6.92 4.26 3.64
N VAL A 68 6.67 5.53 3.37
CA VAL A 68 7.58 6.44 2.65
C VAL A 68 8.20 7.49 3.58
N GLU A 69 7.58 7.73 4.75
CA GLU A 69 8.09 8.60 5.82
C GLU A 69 8.52 7.81 7.07
N GLY A 70 8.92 6.54 6.88
CA GLY A 70 9.33 5.65 7.97
C GLY A 70 8.18 4.98 8.70
N VAL A 71 8.51 4.07 9.62
CA VAL A 71 7.55 3.14 10.26
C VAL A 71 6.42 3.85 11.02
N HIS A 72 6.70 5.02 11.61
CA HIS A 72 5.71 5.81 12.35
C HIS A 72 4.55 6.33 11.49
N ALA A 73 4.68 6.31 10.17
CA ALA A 73 3.57 6.64 9.28
C ALA A 73 2.38 5.68 9.45
N PHE A 74 2.62 4.44 9.90
CA PHE A 74 1.57 3.47 10.20
C PHE A 74 0.74 3.81 11.44
N ASP A 75 1.27 4.65 12.34
CA ASP A 75 0.57 5.08 13.56
C ASP A 75 -0.42 6.22 13.31
N ARG A 76 -0.48 6.76 12.09
CA ARG A 76 -1.39 7.86 11.75
C ARG A 76 -2.84 7.34 11.71
N PRO A 77 -3.81 8.04 12.33
CA PRO A 77 -5.19 7.54 12.43
C PRO A 77 -5.84 7.15 11.10
N HIS A 78 -5.67 7.98 10.07
CA HIS A 78 -6.22 7.71 8.74
C HIS A 78 -5.56 6.50 8.06
N VAL A 79 -4.27 6.25 8.32
CA VAL A 79 -3.56 5.07 7.82
C VAL A 79 -4.06 3.80 8.50
N ILE A 80 -4.22 3.83 9.82
CA ILE A 80 -4.80 2.74 10.60
C ILE A 80 -6.19 2.41 10.07
N GLU A 81 -7.03 3.43 9.84
CA GLU A 81 -8.37 3.26 9.30
C GLU A 81 -8.37 2.67 7.88
N ALA A 82 -7.44 3.08 7.02
CA ALA A 82 -7.30 2.50 5.68
C ALA A 82 -6.93 1.02 5.73
N PHE A 83 -5.96 0.63 6.58
CA PHE A 83 -5.66 -0.78 6.80
C PHE A 83 -6.87 -1.52 7.34
N ALA A 84 -7.57 -0.98 8.34
CA ALA A 84 -8.78 -1.59 8.88
C ALA A 84 -9.86 -1.77 7.80
N MET A 85 -10.02 -0.81 6.89
CA MET A 85 -10.94 -0.91 5.76
C MET A 85 -10.57 -2.08 4.83
N PHE A 86 -9.31 -2.19 4.40
CA PHE A 86 -8.85 -3.29 3.55
C PHE A 86 -8.98 -4.66 4.24
N VAL A 87 -8.67 -4.72 5.53
CA VAL A 87 -8.83 -5.94 6.35
C VAL A 87 -10.31 -6.33 6.44
N ARG A 88 -11.20 -5.37 6.65
CA ARG A 88 -12.66 -5.62 6.72
C ARG A 88 -13.25 -6.06 5.38
N GLU A 89 -12.74 -5.53 4.28
CA GLU A 89 -13.12 -5.98 2.94
C GLU A 89 -12.66 -7.42 2.69
N GLY A 90 -11.44 -7.77 3.11
CA GLY A 90 -10.98 -9.14 3.28
C GLY A 90 -10.67 -9.93 2.01
N SER A 91 -10.94 -9.37 0.82
CA SER A 91 -10.76 -10.05 -0.47
C SER A 91 -9.30 -10.38 -0.79
N TRP A 92 -8.35 -9.59 -0.26
CA TRP A 92 -6.93 -9.72 -0.59
C TRP A 92 -6.05 -9.75 0.67
N PRO A 93 -4.88 -10.42 0.60
CA PRO A 93 -3.85 -10.26 1.61
C PRO A 93 -3.44 -8.79 1.73
N VAL A 94 -3.15 -8.35 2.95
CA VAL A 94 -2.75 -6.98 3.25
C VAL A 94 -1.41 -6.98 3.96
N TRP A 95 -0.48 -6.18 3.46
CA TRP A 95 0.89 -6.08 3.95
C TRP A 95 1.25 -4.67 4.35
N GLN A 96 2.01 -4.54 5.42
CA GLN A 96 2.83 -3.36 5.70
C GLN A 96 4.24 -3.61 5.18
N ALA A 97 4.85 -2.57 4.61
CA ALA A 97 6.21 -2.64 4.12
C ALA A 97 7.00 -1.40 4.52
N THR A 98 8.21 -1.61 5.02
CA THR A 98 9.23 -0.57 5.18
C THR A 98 10.31 -0.74 4.11
N GLU A 99 11.43 -0.02 4.22
CA GLU A 99 12.58 -0.26 3.35
C GLU A 99 13.28 -1.59 3.66
N HIS A 100 13.12 -2.15 4.86
CA HIS A 100 13.94 -3.28 5.34
C HIS A 100 13.11 -4.52 5.66
N ASP A 101 11.83 -4.34 5.94
CA ASP A 101 10.97 -5.41 6.43
C ASP A 101 9.56 -5.33 5.85
N THR A 102 8.87 -6.47 5.85
CA THR A 102 7.47 -6.60 5.46
C THR A 102 6.72 -7.46 6.45
N THR A 103 5.55 -6.98 6.87
CA THR A 103 4.71 -7.65 7.85
C THR A 103 3.35 -7.95 7.24
N LEU A 104 2.92 -9.20 7.33
CA LEU A 104 1.58 -9.61 6.91
C LEU A 104 0.57 -9.13 7.96
N VAL A 105 -0.34 -8.25 7.56
CA VAL A 105 -1.40 -7.71 8.42
C VAL A 105 -2.65 -8.59 8.34
N HIS A 106 -2.98 -9.06 7.14
CA HIS A 106 -4.13 -9.93 6.89
C HIS A 106 -3.81 -10.95 5.80
N PRO A 107 -4.10 -12.25 5.97
CA PRO A 107 -3.70 -13.27 4.99
C PRO A 107 -4.58 -13.30 3.73
N GLY A 108 -5.64 -12.49 3.69
CA GLY A 108 -6.66 -12.55 2.64
C GLY A 108 -7.82 -13.47 3.03
N PRO A 109 -8.65 -13.92 2.07
CA PRO A 109 -9.86 -14.65 2.36
C PRO A 109 -9.52 -15.97 3.07
N GLN A 110 -9.99 -16.11 4.31
CA GLN A 110 -9.84 -17.34 5.06
C GLN A 110 -10.85 -18.35 4.51
N ILE A 111 -10.37 -19.39 3.82
CA ILE A 111 -11.23 -20.52 3.48
C ILE A 111 -11.49 -21.27 4.79
N SER A 112 -12.65 -21.04 5.41
CA SER A 112 -13.10 -21.94 6.47
C SER A 112 -13.26 -23.34 5.86
N PRO A 113 -12.60 -24.38 6.40
CA PRO A 113 -12.92 -25.74 6.00
C PRO A 113 -14.40 -26.01 6.33
N PRO A 114 -15.09 -26.82 5.50
CA PRO A 114 -16.50 -27.17 5.70
C PRO A 114 -16.75 -27.90 7.02
#